data_AF-T0RGL0-F1
#
_entry.id   AF-T0RGL0-F1
#
_cell.length_a   1.000
_cell.length_b   1.000
_cell.length_c   1.000
_cell.angle_alpha   90.00
_cell.angle_beta   90.00
_cell.angle_gamma   90.00
#
_symmetry.space_group_name_H-M   'P 1'
#
loop_
_entity.id
_entity.type
_entity.pdbx_description
1 polymer ?
#
loop_
_entity_poly.entity_id
_entity_poly.type
_entity_poly.pdbx_seq_one_letter_code
_entity_poly.pdbx_strand_id
1 'polypeptide(L)'
;MKYLQKLILFISLTTLQNSFSEEQKAIENKTMDALAKAMEIPGVKEVYTNCKQPGRSNSDVSDCLWKNLDDGKKEQVLQVIEQTKDGKKLDARYESVSTGGLEGSQKKGFENLEKYLNEKLSAVLFQEVSGDKKFIQQKVAGQEVFYDLFKTQVGKNIISAFSSICLDAEYDTKTTIGPDGQPQTTISYSIDSDSAKRKAARDKNLQDAASFSSSSKQNYMECIKLTPTYCSCTVDPATKTCVDNMKDGYTKMRACEVVNYIKAAKQNLIAIDKIKKGYDELNMVETNDPSYFSGNEKGKTVDDLTTVTSGEFVAESKFHEGSVADKEKIEECVKNKDLGEECSQFLEEQDEDFIGEQMLRNKALAEKLKEDLKDDGNLEKYLKDQGYSDEKIKEMMAGNIENLKAEITGRYELQKNQVIESLSKKLAAATNQNTNLSPEQAEQEKLNRLTTIGHELSQKTENYAQLIHYSNVVAGYLDVQSSGQNGGRDVANDKQNNTYSISKELSNSAFSEEGTEKAREIINTFNNNNIVVNAEEAEEKLEAAGIKVQHNPSENTANKIIQVEEINSLVNDYTVEEELRQKEEENNQ
;
A
#
# COMPACT_ATOMS: atom_id res chain seq x y z
N MET A 1 -14.13 -19.69 9.19
CA MET A 1 -12.79 -20.32 9.03
C MET A 1 -12.24 -20.21 7.61
N LYS A 2 -12.83 -20.80 6.55
CA LYS A 2 -12.31 -20.64 5.16
C LYS A 2 -12.16 -19.18 4.67
N TYR A 3 -13.12 -18.31 5.01
CA TYR A 3 -13.04 -16.87 4.72
C TYR A 3 -11.96 -16.14 5.53
N LEU A 4 -11.64 -16.64 6.73
CA LEU A 4 -10.66 -16.06 7.64
C LEU A 4 -9.23 -16.49 7.26
N GLN A 5 -9.07 -17.72 6.77
CA GLN A 5 -7.86 -18.23 6.15
C GLN A 5 -7.52 -17.43 4.89
N LYS A 6 -8.53 -17.15 4.04
CA LYS A 6 -8.40 -16.23 2.90
C LYS A 6 -8.09 -14.79 3.33
N LEU A 7 -8.70 -14.29 4.41
CA LEU A 7 -8.46 -12.94 4.94
C LEU A 7 -7.01 -12.75 5.43
N ILE A 8 -6.38 -13.76 6.04
CA ILE A 8 -5.02 -13.64 6.60
C ILE A 8 -3.95 -13.89 5.52
N LEU A 9 -4.20 -14.81 4.59
CA LEU A 9 -3.43 -14.95 3.33
C LEU A 9 -3.36 -13.66 2.53
N PHE A 10 -4.48 -12.94 2.53
CA PHE A 10 -4.71 -11.69 1.83
C PHE A 10 -3.85 -10.53 2.35
N ILE A 11 -3.43 -10.52 3.63
CA ILE A 11 -2.72 -9.36 4.20
C ILE A 11 -1.19 -9.47 4.10
N SER A 12 -0.65 -10.69 3.97
CA SER A 12 0.81 -10.93 3.86
C SER A 12 1.35 -10.83 2.42
N LEU A 13 0.51 -10.92 1.38
CA LEU A 13 0.90 -10.75 -0.03
C LEU A 13 0.72 -9.34 -0.61
N THR A 14 -0.04 -8.46 0.07
CA THR A 14 -0.44 -7.14 -0.47
C THR A 14 0.70 -6.14 -0.68
N THR A 15 1.87 -6.34 -0.07
CA THR A 15 3.05 -5.49 -0.25
C THR A 15 3.95 -5.96 -1.39
N LEU A 16 3.90 -7.26 -1.67
CA LEU A 16 4.71 -7.93 -2.68
C LEU A 16 4.00 -7.99 -4.03
N GLN A 17 2.85 -7.34 -4.18
CA GLN A 17 2.18 -7.20 -5.45
C GLN A 17 1.75 -5.75 -5.58
N ASN A 18 2.27 -5.06 -6.60
CA ASN A 18 1.58 -3.89 -7.16
C ASN A 18 0.26 -4.29 -7.88
N SER A 19 -0.32 -5.44 -7.50
CA SER A 19 -1.60 -6.03 -7.91
C SER A 19 -2.37 -6.42 -6.64
N PHE A 20 -2.99 -5.40 -6.05
CA PHE A 20 -4.30 -5.37 -5.39
C PHE A 20 -5.15 -6.67 -5.48
N SER A 21 -5.72 -7.10 -4.34
CA SER A 21 -5.82 -8.48 -3.81
C SER A 21 -7.22 -9.17 -3.86
N GLU A 22 -7.40 -10.40 -3.32
CA GLU A 22 -8.67 -11.19 -3.41
C GLU A 22 -9.89 -10.69 -2.57
N GLU A 23 -9.73 -9.95 -1.47
CA GLU A 23 -10.86 -9.32 -0.77
C GLU A 23 -11.29 -8.04 -1.49
N GLN A 24 -10.32 -7.38 -2.14
CA GLN A 24 -10.60 -6.50 -3.25
C GLN A 24 -11.30 -7.30 -4.35
N LYS A 25 -10.91 -8.50 -4.79
CA LYS A 25 -11.74 -9.34 -5.72
C LYS A 25 -13.17 -9.59 -5.22
N ALA A 26 -13.44 -9.67 -3.92
CA ALA A 26 -14.80 -9.85 -3.38
C ALA A 26 -15.61 -8.53 -3.32
N ILE A 27 -14.95 -7.39 -3.09
CA ILE A 27 -15.51 -6.05 -3.20
C ILE A 27 -15.59 -5.60 -4.68
N GLU A 28 -14.68 -6.06 -5.53
CA GLU A 28 -14.53 -5.88 -6.98
C GLU A 28 -15.57 -6.71 -7.71
N ASN A 29 -15.75 -7.99 -7.38
CA ASN A 29 -16.90 -8.75 -7.90
C ASN A 29 -18.25 -8.12 -7.51
N LYS A 30 -18.29 -7.24 -6.50
CA LYS A 30 -19.47 -6.45 -6.12
C LYS A 30 -19.50 -5.05 -6.74
N THR A 31 -18.37 -4.46 -7.13
CA THR A 31 -18.25 -3.08 -7.65
C THR A 31 -17.97 -3.01 -9.16
N MET A 32 -17.21 -3.95 -9.72
CA MET A 32 -17.07 -4.19 -11.18
C MET A 32 -18.41 -4.55 -11.82
N ASP A 33 -19.26 -5.31 -11.12
CA ASP A 33 -20.63 -5.60 -11.58
C ASP A 33 -21.55 -4.36 -11.56
N ALA A 34 -21.26 -3.36 -10.72
CA ALA A 34 -21.96 -2.07 -10.74
C ALA A 34 -21.40 -1.13 -11.84
N LEU A 35 -20.11 -1.21 -12.10
CA LEU A 35 -19.41 -0.43 -13.12
C LEU A 35 -19.79 -0.85 -14.55
N ALA A 36 -19.79 -2.15 -14.83
CA ALA A 36 -20.32 -2.70 -16.07
C ALA A 36 -21.78 -2.27 -16.28
N LYS A 37 -22.62 -2.34 -15.22
CA LYS A 37 -24.01 -1.84 -15.26
C LYS A 37 -24.12 -0.36 -15.54
N ALA A 38 -23.16 0.47 -15.09
CA ALA A 38 -23.15 1.89 -15.40
C ALA A 38 -22.84 2.13 -16.88
N MET A 39 -21.97 1.33 -17.49
CA MET A 39 -21.69 1.36 -18.93
C MET A 39 -22.83 0.78 -19.78
N GLU A 40 -23.65 -0.11 -19.21
CA GLU A 40 -24.87 -0.65 -19.83
C GLU A 40 -26.05 0.34 -19.86
N ILE A 41 -25.99 1.45 -19.12
CA ILE A 41 -27.01 2.51 -19.19
C ILE A 41 -27.10 3.01 -20.65
N PRO A 42 -28.29 3.01 -21.27
CA PRO A 42 -28.43 3.34 -22.68
C PRO A 42 -27.79 4.68 -23.05
N GLY A 43 -26.83 4.64 -23.99
CA GLY A 43 -26.11 5.82 -24.50
C GLY A 43 -24.81 6.19 -23.76
N VAL A 44 -24.52 5.60 -22.58
CA VAL A 44 -23.27 5.89 -21.85
C VAL A 44 -22.05 5.38 -22.62
N LYS A 45 -22.09 4.13 -23.09
CA LYS A 45 -21.00 3.53 -23.87
C LYS A 45 -20.71 4.28 -25.18
N GLU A 46 -21.75 4.75 -25.88
CA GLU A 46 -21.60 5.52 -27.12
C GLU A 46 -20.87 6.85 -26.87
N VAL A 47 -21.23 7.55 -25.79
CA VAL A 47 -20.53 8.78 -25.38
C VAL A 47 -19.07 8.47 -25.02
N TYR A 48 -18.82 7.39 -24.28
CA TYR A 48 -17.46 6.97 -23.92
C TYR A 48 -16.59 6.71 -25.17
N THR A 49 -17.09 5.93 -26.14
CA THR A 49 -16.37 5.67 -27.40
C THR A 49 -16.07 6.97 -28.17
N ASN A 50 -17.01 7.92 -28.19
CA ASN A 50 -16.79 9.23 -28.83
C ASN A 50 -15.75 10.09 -28.09
N CYS A 51 -15.65 9.95 -26.77
CA CYS A 51 -14.68 10.66 -25.94
C CYS A 51 -13.28 10.04 -26.00
N LYS A 52 -13.16 8.73 -26.24
CA LYS A 52 -11.91 7.96 -26.37
C LYS A 52 -11.24 8.21 -27.74
N GLN A 53 -10.80 9.45 -27.97
CA GLN A 53 -10.03 9.81 -29.16
C GLN A 53 -8.51 9.61 -28.94
N PRO A 54 -7.74 9.24 -29.98
CA PRO A 54 -6.28 9.11 -29.86
C PRO A 54 -5.64 10.40 -29.34
N GLY A 55 -4.77 10.27 -28.33
CA GLY A 55 -3.99 11.39 -27.77
C GLY A 55 -4.68 12.21 -26.68
N ARG A 56 -5.89 11.86 -26.25
CA ARG A 56 -6.52 12.47 -25.06
C ARG A 56 -6.02 11.84 -23.77
N SER A 57 -5.85 12.66 -22.73
CA SER A 57 -5.54 12.16 -21.40
C SER A 57 -6.75 11.48 -20.76
N ASN A 58 -6.49 10.65 -19.76
CA ASN A 58 -7.53 9.95 -19.01
C ASN A 58 -8.53 10.92 -18.33
N SER A 59 -8.04 12.06 -17.84
CA SER A 59 -8.90 13.11 -17.28
C SER A 59 -9.78 13.75 -18.35
N ASP A 60 -9.25 14.01 -19.55
CA ASP A 60 -10.04 14.61 -20.64
C ASP A 60 -11.15 13.68 -21.12
N VAL A 61 -10.89 12.38 -21.15
CA VAL A 61 -11.90 11.36 -21.49
C VAL A 61 -13.00 11.33 -20.44
N SER A 62 -12.64 11.32 -19.15
CA SER A 62 -13.59 11.32 -18.04
C SER A 62 -14.48 12.58 -18.04
N ASP A 63 -13.87 13.75 -18.21
CA ASP A 63 -14.58 15.02 -18.31
C ASP A 63 -15.51 15.07 -19.52
N CYS A 64 -15.04 14.59 -20.67
CA CYS A 64 -15.85 14.50 -21.88
C CYS A 64 -17.06 13.57 -21.68
N LEU A 65 -16.84 12.40 -21.07
CA LEU A 65 -17.89 11.43 -20.80
C LEU A 65 -18.97 12.08 -19.93
N TRP A 66 -18.58 12.64 -18.78
CA TRP A 66 -19.53 13.20 -17.82
C TRP A 66 -20.28 14.42 -18.34
N LYS A 67 -19.61 15.33 -19.06
CA LYS A 67 -20.25 16.55 -19.62
C LYS A 67 -21.30 16.23 -20.68
N ASN A 68 -21.13 15.13 -21.41
CA ASN A 68 -22.05 14.73 -22.49
C ASN A 68 -23.16 13.78 -22.03
N LEU A 69 -23.20 13.40 -20.74
CA LEU A 69 -24.36 12.74 -20.14
C LEU A 69 -25.40 13.78 -19.71
N ASP A 70 -26.67 13.51 -19.98
CA ASP A 70 -27.77 14.29 -19.40
C ASP A 70 -27.94 13.99 -17.91
N ASP A 71 -28.60 14.89 -17.19
CA ASP A 71 -28.69 14.81 -15.72
C ASP A 71 -29.46 13.56 -15.24
N GLY A 72 -30.42 13.05 -16.03
CA GLY A 72 -31.10 11.80 -15.73
C GLY A 72 -30.16 10.59 -15.79
N LYS A 73 -29.27 10.55 -16.79
CA LYS A 73 -28.22 9.51 -16.87
C LYS A 73 -27.18 9.65 -15.76
N LYS A 74 -26.76 10.86 -15.41
CA LYS A 74 -25.83 11.09 -14.29
C LYS A 74 -26.38 10.56 -12.98
N GLU A 75 -27.67 10.81 -12.71
CA GLU A 75 -28.36 10.30 -11.52
C GLU A 75 -28.42 8.76 -11.52
N GLN A 76 -28.73 8.14 -12.67
CA GLN A 76 -28.72 6.68 -12.79
C GLN A 76 -27.32 6.09 -12.55
N VAL A 77 -26.27 6.71 -13.10
CA VAL A 77 -24.88 6.30 -12.87
C VAL A 77 -24.53 6.37 -11.38
N LEU A 78 -24.88 7.48 -10.71
CA LEU A 78 -24.66 7.64 -9.27
C LEU A 78 -25.41 6.56 -8.45
N GLN A 79 -26.67 6.29 -8.78
CA GLN A 79 -27.45 5.27 -8.09
C GLN A 79 -26.85 3.87 -8.24
N VAL A 80 -26.35 3.53 -9.42
CA VAL A 80 -25.71 2.23 -9.68
C VAL A 80 -24.39 2.11 -8.91
N ILE A 81 -23.56 3.15 -8.92
CA ILE A 81 -22.26 3.15 -8.22
C ILE A 81 -22.42 3.08 -6.69
N GLU A 82 -23.54 3.55 -6.15
CA GLU A 82 -23.85 3.51 -4.72
C GLU A 82 -24.41 2.17 -4.22
N GLN A 83 -24.72 1.23 -5.11
CA GLN A 83 -25.34 -0.04 -4.74
C GLN A 83 -24.33 -1.18 -4.75
N THR A 84 -24.41 -2.01 -3.72
CA THR A 84 -23.82 -3.37 -3.75
C THR A 84 -24.61 -4.27 -4.70
N LYS A 85 -24.04 -5.42 -5.06
CA LYS A 85 -24.69 -6.49 -5.83
C LYS A 85 -26.09 -6.90 -5.31
N ASP A 86 -26.34 -6.71 -4.02
CA ASP A 86 -27.61 -7.04 -3.35
C ASP A 86 -28.58 -5.82 -3.24
N GLY A 87 -28.29 -4.71 -3.93
CA GLY A 87 -29.10 -3.49 -3.90
C GLY A 87 -28.98 -2.67 -2.62
N LYS A 88 -28.05 -3.03 -1.71
CA LYS A 88 -27.81 -2.26 -0.47
C LYS A 88 -26.89 -1.08 -0.75
N LYS A 89 -27.20 0.07 -0.15
CA LYS A 89 -26.39 1.28 -0.23
C LYS A 89 -25.00 1.04 0.38
N LEU A 90 -23.95 1.42 -0.34
CA LEU A 90 -22.56 1.39 0.14
C LEU A 90 -22.36 2.51 1.18
N ASP A 91 -21.84 2.16 2.35
CA ASP A 91 -21.55 3.11 3.45
C ASP A 91 -20.14 3.74 3.32
N ALA A 92 -19.28 3.16 2.47
CA ALA A 92 -17.93 3.67 2.17
C ALA A 92 -18.02 4.87 1.21
N ARG A 93 -18.03 6.07 1.78
CA ARG A 93 -18.56 7.28 1.14
C ARG A 93 -17.82 7.76 -0.11
N TYR A 94 -16.49 7.61 -0.23
CA TYR A 94 -15.73 8.11 -1.40
C TYR A 94 -14.43 7.36 -1.73
N GLU A 95 -13.77 6.78 -0.73
CA GLU A 95 -12.38 6.30 -0.91
C GLU A 95 -12.25 4.93 -1.56
N SER A 96 -13.37 4.23 -1.79
CA SER A 96 -13.41 2.88 -2.35
C SER A 96 -13.15 2.85 -3.86
N VAL A 97 -12.21 3.63 -4.37
CA VAL A 97 -11.64 3.34 -5.69
C VAL A 97 -10.75 2.13 -5.51
N SER A 98 -11.39 0.95 -5.45
CA SER A 98 -10.74 -0.28 -5.87
C SER A 98 -10.39 -0.06 -7.32
N THR A 99 -9.10 -0.11 -7.60
CA THR A 99 -8.55 0.00 -8.95
C THR A 99 -8.85 -1.22 -9.79
N GLY A 100 -9.67 -2.18 -9.31
CA GLY A 100 -9.75 -3.55 -9.80
C GLY A 100 -8.39 -4.23 -9.78
N GLY A 101 -8.28 -5.37 -9.10
CA GLY A 101 -7.20 -6.30 -9.38
C GLY A 101 -7.31 -6.65 -10.85
N LEU A 102 -6.23 -6.41 -11.59
CA LEU A 102 -6.01 -7.18 -12.81
C LEU A 102 -6.04 -8.64 -12.39
N GLU A 103 -6.77 -9.48 -13.12
CA GLU A 103 -6.77 -10.92 -12.87
C GLU A 103 -5.42 -11.49 -13.33
N GLY A 104 -4.37 -11.09 -12.61
CA GLY A 104 -3.06 -11.70 -12.66
C GLY A 104 -3.26 -13.19 -12.50
N SER A 105 -2.98 -13.92 -13.57
CA SER A 105 -2.69 -15.34 -13.46
C SER A 105 -1.77 -15.52 -12.27
N GLN A 106 -2.19 -16.38 -11.33
CA GLN A 106 -1.40 -16.64 -10.13
C GLN A 106 -0.03 -17.15 -10.58
N LYS A 107 0.97 -16.27 -10.46
CA LYS A 107 2.34 -16.62 -10.79
C LYS A 107 2.84 -17.57 -9.70
N LYS A 108 3.49 -18.65 -10.09
CA LYS A 108 3.90 -19.75 -9.22
C LYS A 108 4.75 -19.30 -8.03
N GLY A 109 5.52 -18.22 -8.20
CA GLY A 109 6.25 -17.58 -7.11
C GLY A 109 5.35 -17.11 -5.97
N PHE A 110 4.23 -16.45 -6.29
CA PHE A 110 3.27 -15.99 -5.29
C PHE A 110 2.47 -17.13 -4.67
N GLU A 111 2.14 -18.18 -5.43
CA GLU A 111 1.49 -19.38 -4.89
C GLU A 111 2.38 -20.07 -3.83
N ASN A 112 3.69 -20.15 -4.11
CA ASN A 112 4.66 -20.70 -3.17
C ASN A 112 4.77 -19.87 -1.89
N LEU A 113 4.85 -18.54 -2.04
CA LEU A 113 4.85 -17.62 -0.90
C LEU A 113 3.55 -17.74 -0.09
N GLU A 114 2.40 -17.76 -0.76
CA GLU A 114 1.08 -17.94 -0.16
C GLU A 114 1.03 -19.22 0.68
N LYS A 115 1.54 -20.32 0.13
CA LYS A 115 1.65 -21.60 0.83
C LYS A 115 2.56 -21.51 2.06
N TYR A 116 3.74 -20.89 1.95
CA TYR A 116 4.66 -20.72 3.06
C TYR A 116 4.04 -19.92 4.22
N LEU A 117 3.38 -18.80 3.91
CA LEU A 117 2.72 -17.96 4.91
C LEU A 117 1.55 -18.68 5.59
N ASN A 118 0.80 -19.47 4.82
CA ASN A 118 -0.25 -20.34 5.34
C ASN A 118 0.28 -21.36 6.35
N GLU A 119 1.40 -22.01 6.02
CA GLU A 119 2.02 -23.00 6.88
C GLU A 119 2.54 -22.34 8.17
N LYS A 120 3.20 -21.18 8.07
CA LYS A 120 3.66 -20.37 9.21
C LYS A 120 2.52 -19.98 10.15
N LEU A 121 1.42 -19.46 9.59
CA LEU A 121 0.22 -19.09 10.35
C LEU A 121 -0.45 -20.31 11.00
N SER A 122 -0.65 -21.38 10.22
CA SER A 122 -1.35 -22.58 10.68
C SER A 122 -0.59 -23.28 11.80
N ALA A 123 0.74 -23.34 11.73
CA ALA A 123 1.58 -23.95 12.76
C ALA A 123 1.49 -23.25 14.12
N VAL A 124 1.11 -21.97 14.16
CA VAL A 124 0.97 -21.22 15.41
C VAL A 124 -0.47 -21.17 15.89
N LEU A 125 -1.43 -20.98 14.98
CA LEU A 125 -2.85 -21.00 15.34
C LEU A 125 -3.35 -22.40 15.72
N PHE A 126 -2.73 -23.46 15.18
CA PHE A 126 -3.10 -24.85 15.43
C PHE A 126 -1.88 -25.64 15.90
N GLN A 127 -1.90 -26.17 17.13
CA GLN A 127 -0.82 -27.03 17.60
C GLN A 127 -0.90 -28.40 16.92
N GLU A 128 0.18 -28.84 16.27
CA GLU A 128 0.39 -30.28 16.06
C GLU A 128 0.82 -30.91 17.38
N VAL A 129 -0.06 -31.74 17.97
CA VAL A 129 0.32 -32.57 19.12
C VAL A 129 1.05 -33.79 18.57
N SER A 130 2.35 -33.89 18.84
CA SER A 130 3.17 -35.03 18.45
C SER A 130 2.81 -36.28 19.26
N GLY A 131 2.35 -37.32 18.56
CA GLY A 131 2.02 -38.66 19.06
C GLY A 131 1.29 -39.50 18.01
N ASP A 132 1.32 -40.83 18.12
CA ASP A 132 0.81 -41.82 17.14
C ASP A 132 -0.69 -41.73 16.77
N LYS A 133 -1.42 -40.75 17.30
CA LYS A 133 -2.78 -40.42 16.90
C LYS A 133 -2.88 -38.92 16.66
N LYS A 134 -2.94 -38.51 15.39
CA LYS A 134 -3.22 -37.13 14.94
C LYS A 134 -4.59 -36.66 15.44
N PHE A 135 -4.69 -36.25 16.69
CA PHE A 135 -5.79 -35.41 17.17
C PHE A 135 -5.28 -33.97 17.15
N ILE A 136 -5.85 -33.15 16.27
CA ILE A 136 -5.70 -31.70 16.34
C ILE A 136 -6.47 -31.27 17.58
N GLN A 137 -5.79 -30.96 18.69
CA GLN A 137 -6.40 -30.11 19.70
C GLN A 137 -6.54 -28.74 19.07
N GLN A 138 -7.74 -28.44 18.55
CA GLN A 138 -8.07 -27.12 18.05
C GLN A 138 -8.02 -26.16 19.24
N LYS A 139 -6.88 -25.49 19.43
CA LYS A 139 -6.89 -24.23 20.17
C LYS A 139 -7.77 -23.28 19.36
N VAL A 140 -8.89 -22.88 19.94
CA VAL A 140 -9.72 -21.85 19.33
C VAL A 140 -8.97 -20.53 19.56
N ALA A 141 -8.44 -19.92 18.50
CA ALA A 141 -7.92 -18.57 18.61
C ALA A 141 -9.08 -17.62 18.91
N GLY A 142 -8.93 -16.77 19.93
CA GLY A 142 -9.93 -15.77 20.25
C GLY A 142 -10.12 -14.79 19.10
N GLN A 143 -11.31 -14.18 19.00
CA GLN A 143 -11.64 -13.27 17.90
C GLN A 143 -10.74 -12.01 17.92
N GLU A 144 -10.32 -11.60 19.11
CA GLU A 144 -9.39 -10.51 19.37
C GLU A 144 -8.01 -10.70 18.73
N VAL A 145 -7.50 -11.93 18.67
CA VAL A 145 -6.22 -12.24 18.02
C VAL A 145 -6.28 -11.92 16.52
N PHE A 146 -7.43 -12.15 15.89
CA PHE A 146 -7.59 -11.85 14.47
C PHE A 146 -7.65 -10.35 14.21
N TYR A 147 -8.22 -9.56 15.11
CA TYR A 147 -8.19 -8.10 15.01
C TYR A 147 -6.77 -7.56 15.14
N ASP A 148 -6.00 -8.08 16.09
CA ASP A 148 -4.61 -7.66 16.28
C ASP A 148 -3.72 -8.10 15.11
N LEU A 149 -3.88 -9.34 14.61
CA LEU A 149 -3.22 -9.82 13.39
C LEU A 149 -3.50 -8.91 12.19
N PHE A 150 -4.77 -8.55 11.98
CA PHE A 150 -5.18 -7.68 10.90
C PHE A 150 -4.54 -6.30 11.04
N LYS A 151 -4.63 -5.67 12.21
CA LYS A 151 -4.05 -4.34 12.45
C LYS A 151 -2.54 -4.33 12.29
N THR A 152 -1.83 -5.30 12.87
CA THR A 152 -0.38 -5.41 12.75
C THR A 152 0.04 -5.54 11.30
N GLN A 153 -0.64 -6.39 10.52
CA GLN A 153 -0.28 -6.57 9.12
C GLN A 153 -0.65 -5.34 8.27
N VAL A 154 -1.78 -4.68 8.51
CA VAL A 154 -2.09 -3.40 7.85
C VAL A 154 -1.04 -2.34 8.18
N GLY A 155 -0.58 -2.24 9.42
CA GLY A 155 0.52 -1.36 9.82
C GLY A 155 1.82 -1.67 9.08
N LYS A 156 2.22 -2.95 9.02
CA LYS A 156 3.40 -3.39 8.25
C LYS A 156 3.27 -3.07 6.76
N ASN A 157 2.06 -3.17 6.22
CA ASN A 157 1.84 -2.84 4.83
C ASN A 157 1.92 -1.33 4.54
N ILE A 158 1.51 -0.47 5.49
CA ILE A 158 1.73 0.98 5.39
C ILE A 158 3.24 1.28 5.38
N ILE A 159 4.01 0.67 6.29
CA ILE A 159 5.47 0.81 6.30
C ILE A 159 6.05 0.37 4.96
N SER A 160 5.62 -0.77 4.43
CA SER A 160 6.12 -1.30 3.17
C SER A 160 5.73 -0.44 1.96
N ALA A 161 4.53 0.17 1.96
CA ALA A 161 4.11 1.09 0.91
C ALA A 161 5.01 2.34 0.86
N PHE A 162 5.30 2.94 2.02
CA PHE A 162 6.28 4.02 2.13
C PHE A 162 7.69 3.56 1.77
N SER A 163 8.10 2.40 2.27
CA SER A 163 9.39 1.82 1.96
C SER A 163 9.56 1.60 0.46
N SER A 164 8.52 1.19 -0.27
CA SER A 164 8.61 1.02 -1.72
C SER A 164 8.93 2.32 -2.44
N ILE A 165 8.38 3.46 -1.99
CA ILE A 165 8.64 4.75 -2.64
C ILE A 165 9.99 5.32 -2.19
N CYS A 166 10.31 5.22 -0.90
CA CYS A 166 11.55 5.75 -0.32
C CYS A 166 12.80 4.94 -0.71
N LEU A 167 12.63 3.65 -1.02
CA LEU A 167 13.68 2.80 -1.57
C LEU A 167 13.98 3.16 -3.03
N ASP A 168 12.96 3.52 -3.81
CA ASP A 168 13.10 3.94 -5.22
C ASP A 168 13.59 5.40 -5.39
N ALA A 169 13.64 6.17 -4.29
CA ALA A 169 13.84 7.61 -4.30
C ALA A 169 15.30 8.03 -4.46
N GLU A 170 15.55 9.02 -5.31
CA GLU A 170 16.79 9.78 -5.35
C GLU A 170 16.61 11.07 -4.52
N TYR A 171 17.43 11.23 -3.48
CA TYR A 171 17.34 12.36 -2.56
C TYR A 171 18.24 13.52 -3.01
N ASP A 172 17.66 14.72 -3.08
CA ASP A 172 18.38 15.99 -3.29
C ASP A 172 18.30 16.82 -2.01
N THR A 173 19.47 17.14 -1.45
CA THR A 173 19.60 17.90 -0.20
C THR A 173 20.18 19.28 -0.51
N LYS A 174 19.39 20.32 -0.26
CA LYS A 174 19.81 21.71 -0.42
C LYS A 174 19.92 22.38 0.94
N THR A 175 21.05 23.06 1.17
CA THR A 175 21.21 23.91 2.36
C THR A 175 21.12 25.36 1.92
N THR A 176 20.09 26.06 2.39
CA THR A 176 19.88 27.50 2.17
C THR A 176 20.09 28.25 3.48
N ILE A 177 20.29 29.56 3.41
CA ILE A 177 20.29 30.41 4.61
C ILE A 177 18.86 30.91 4.81
N GLY A 178 18.27 30.58 5.95
CA GLY A 178 16.92 31.00 6.33
C GLY A 178 16.84 32.50 6.62
N PRO A 179 15.61 33.03 6.77
CA PRO A 179 15.38 34.46 7.09
C PRO A 179 16.05 34.91 8.39
N ASP A 180 16.28 33.99 9.32
CA ASP A 180 16.96 34.16 10.60
C ASP A 180 18.49 34.08 10.51
N GLY A 181 19.05 33.92 9.31
CA GLY A 181 20.47 33.75 9.07
C GLY A 181 21.01 32.37 9.42
N GLN A 182 20.16 31.40 9.79
CA GLN A 182 20.58 30.04 10.11
C GLN A 182 20.53 29.13 8.88
N PRO A 183 21.42 28.13 8.76
CA PRO A 183 21.32 27.12 7.71
C PRO A 183 20.03 26.32 7.85
N GLN A 184 19.25 26.24 6.77
CA GLN A 184 18.07 25.39 6.64
C GLN A 184 18.35 24.33 5.59
N THR A 185 18.18 23.07 5.96
CA THR A 185 18.35 21.93 5.05
C THR A 185 16.99 21.49 4.56
N THR A 186 16.75 21.63 3.26
CA THR A 186 15.58 21.08 2.57
C THR A 186 15.97 19.80 1.88
N ILE A 187 15.25 18.72 2.19
CA ILE A 187 15.33 17.45 1.48
C ILE A 187 14.17 17.40 0.51
N SER A 188 14.42 16.93 -0.71
CA SER A 188 13.41 16.58 -1.69
C SER A 188 13.76 15.24 -2.31
N TYR A 189 12.79 14.57 -2.93
CA TYR A 189 13.06 13.34 -3.65
C TYR A 189 12.40 13.30 -5.02
N SER A 190 13.01 12.54 -5.92
CA SER A 190 12.46 12.18 -7.22
C SER A 190 12.59 10.68 -7.45
N ILE A 191 11.79 10.14 -8.36
CA ILE A 191 11.84 8.75 -8.78
C ILE A 191 11.93 8.72 -10.29
N ASP A 192 12.97 8.10 -10.81
CA ASP A 192 13.14 7.99 -12.26
C ASP A 192 12.18 6.93 -12.84
N SER A 193 11.59 7.24 -14.00
CA SER A 193 10.76 6.28 -14.74
C SER A 193 11.58 5.13 -15.36
N ASP A 194 12.90 5.27 -15.46
CA ASP A 194 13.83 4.24 -15.92
C ASP A 194 14.17 3.23 -14.80
N SER A 195 13.99 1.94 -15.11
CA SER A 195 14.21 0.86 -14.14
C SER A 195 15.66 0.69 -13.67
N ALA A 196 16.65 0.97 -14.53
CA ALA A 196 18.06 0.82 -14.19
C ALA A 196 18.51 1.95 -13.25
N LYS A 197 18.03 3.17 -13.49
CA LYS A 197 18.27 4.30 -12.57
C LYS A 197 17.58 4.09 -11.22
N ARG A 198 16.34 3.59 -11.21
CA ARG A 198 15.69 3.18 -9.96
C ARG A 198 16.49 2.13 -9.22
N LYS A 199 17.00 1.10 -9.92
CA LYS A 199 17.86 0.08 -9.30
C LYS A 199 19.09 0.71 -8.63
N ALA A 200 19.77 1.64 -9.29
CA ALA A 200 20.89 2.35 -8.68
C ALA A 200 20.50 3.15 -7.42
N ALA A 201 19.34 3.81 -7.43
CA ALA A 201 18.80 4.49 -6.25
C ALA A 201 18.47 3.49 -5.12
N ARG A 202 17.83 2.35 -5.45
CA ARG A 202 17.55 1.27 -4.50
C ARG A 202 18.81 0.77 -3.82
N ASP A 203 19.82 0.43 -4.62
CA ASP A 203 21.07 -0.14 -4.10
C ASP A 203 21.78 0.85 -3.16
N LYS A 204 21.76 2.15 -3.50
CA LYS A 204 22.25 3.23 -2.63
C LYS A 204 21.45 3.33 -1.33
N ASN A 205 20.11 3.38 -1.42
CA ASN A 205 19.24 3.52 -0.26
C ASN A 205 19.31 2.30 0.69
N LEU A 206 19.54 1.09 0.16
CA LEU A 206 19.82 -0.10 0.95
C LEU A 206 21.13 0.01 1.72
N GLN A 207 22.19 0.46 1.06
CA GLN A 207 23.49 0.68 1.71
C GLN A 207 23.38 1.75 2.81
N ASP A 208 22.67 2.84 2.52
CA ASP A 208 22.43 3.90 3.49
C ASP A 208 21.58 3.40 4.67
N ALA A 209 20.56 2.56 4.45
CA ALA A 209 19.77 1.93 5.51
C ALA A 209 20.61 0.98 6.38
N ALA A 210 21.47 0.17 5.77
CA ALA A 210 22.40 -0.73 6.46
C ALA A 210 23.45 0.03 7.31
N SER A 211 23.69 1.30 7.02
CA SER A 211 24.59 2.15 7.82
C SER A 211 23.98 2.63 9.14
N PHE A 212 22.66 2.56 9.31
CA PHE A 212 21.91 3.11 10.45
C PHE A 212 22.25 4.57 10.78
N SER A 213 22.64 5.35 9.77
CA SER A 213 23.04 6.74 9.92
C SER A 213 21.85 7.67 10.18
N SER A 214 22.11 8.78 10.87
CA SER A 214 21.11 9.85 11.06
C SER A 214 20.57 10.40 9.74
N SER A 215 21.41 10.46 8.70
CA SER A 215 21.01 10.84 7.34
C SER A 215 20.03 9.85 6.71
N SER A 216 20.23 8.54 6.91
CA SER A 216 19.32 7.52 6.39
C SER A 216 17.94 7.61 7.06
N LYS A 217 17.93 7.76 8.39
CA LYS A 217 16.69 8.05 9.14
C LYS A 217 16.01 9.32 8.63
N GLN A 218 16.75 10.41 8.45
CA GLN A 218 16.20 11.69 7.99
C GLN A 218 15.62 11.59 6.58
N ASN A 219 16.32 10.94 5.65
CA ASN A 219 15.85 10.72 4.27
C ASN A 219 14.53 9.93 4.27
N TYR A 220 14.46 8.84 5.04
CA TYR A 220 13.24 8.04 5.14
C TYR A 220 12.07 8.85 5.72
N MET A 221 12.29 9.58 6.83
CA MET A 221 11.26 10.38 7.46
C MET A 221 10.78 11.53 6.56
N GLU A 222 11.69 12.21 5.85
CA GLU A 222 11.32 13.26 4.90
C GLU A 222 10.61 12.68 3.67
N CYS A 223 11.00 11.50 3.18
CA CYS A 223 10.26 10.82 2.13
C CYS A 223 8.82 10.51 2.53
N ILE A 224 8.59 9.96 3.73
CA ILE A 224 7.24 9.72 4.28
C ILE A 224 6.45 11.03 4.29
N LYS A 225 7.04 12.09 4.82
CA LYS A 225 6.41 13.40 5.00
C LYS A 225 6.07 14.09 3.66
N LEU A 226 6.95 13.98 2.67
CA LEU A 226 6.77 14.60 1.35
C LEU A 226 5.82 13.82 0.45
N THR A 227 5.66 12.51 0.65
CA THR A 227 4.81 11.65 -0.19
C THR A 227 3.35 12.17 -0.29
N PRO A 228 2.66 12.51 0.81
CA PRO A 228 1.34 13.15 0.75
C PRO A 228 1.35 14.47 -0.01
N THR A 229 2.36 15.31 0.21
CA THR A 229 2.52 16.60 -0.47
C THR A 229 2.69 16.42 -1.97
N TYR A 230 3.44 15.42 -2.41
CA TYR A 230 3.64 15.13 -3.83
C TYR A 230 2.38 14.55 -4.49
N CYS A 231 1.46 13.95 -3.72
CA CYS A 231 0.09 13.66 -4.15
C CYS A 231 -0.93 14.68 -3.65
N SER A 232 -0.54 15.95 -3.61
CA SER A 232 -1.46 17.03 -3.27
C SER A 232 -1.39 18.15 -4.29
N CYS A 233 -2.29 19.10 -4.10
CA CYS A 233 -2.29 20.36 -4.79
C CYS A 233 -2.55 21.49 -3.80
N THR A 234 -2.16 22.68 -4.22
CA THR A 234 -2.48 23.93 -3.55
C THR A 234 -3.59 24.63 -4.33
N VAL A 235 -4.58 25.18 -3.61
CA VAL A 235 -5.68 25.91 -4.25
C VAL A 235 -5.23 27.32 -4.57
N ASP A 236 -5.28 27.69 -5.85
CA ASP A 236 -5.14 29.08 -6.28
C ASP A 236 -6.32 29.89 -5.71
N PRO A 237 -6.07 30.88 -4.82
CA PRO A 237 -7.13 31.64 -4.19
C PRO A 237 -8.01 32.42 -5.18
N ALA A 238 -7.48 32.80 -6.34
CA ALA A 238 -8.19 33.60 -7.33
C ALA A 238 -9.15 32.74 -8.17
N THR A 239 -8.71 31.55 -8.57
CA THR A 239 -9.48 30.67 -9.46
C THR A 239 -10.21 29.56 -8.70
N LYS A 240 -9.88 29.36 -7.42
CA LYS A 240 -10.29 28.20 -6.60
C LYS A 240 -9.97 26.87 -7.29
N THR A 241 -8.91 26.84 -8.10
CA THR A 241 -8.45 25.64 -8.80
C THR A 241 -7.25 25.02 -8.10
N CYS A 242 -7.19 23.70 -8.17
CA CYS A 242 -6.14 22.87 -7.60
C CYS A 242 -4.93 22.88 -8.54
N VAL A 243 -3.80 23.40 -8.06
CA VAL A 243 -2.51 23.46 -8.78
C VAL A 243 -1.57 22.42 -8.21
N ASP A 244 -1.10 21.50 -9.05
CA ASP A 244 -0.26 20.37 -8.66
C ASP A 244 1.04 20.80 -7.96
N ASN A 245 1.34 20.14 -6.83
CA ASN A 245 2.55 20.43 -6.05
C ASN A 245 3.80 19.70 -6.57
N MET A 246 3.65 18.70 -7.44
CA MET A 246 4.76 17.95 -8.04
C MET A 246 4.68 17.93 -9.57
N LYS A 247 5.72 18.48 -10.22
CA LYS A 247 5.81 18.56 -11.69
C LYS A 247 6.31 17.27 -12.33
N ASP A 248 7.14 16.50 -11.63
CA ASP A 248 7.59 15.21 -12.14
C ASP A 248 6.44 14.19 -12.11
N GLY A 249 5.97 13.81 -13.31
CA GLY A 249 4.78 12.99 -13.46
C GLY A 249 4.93 11.59 -12.88
N TYR A 250 6.11 10.98 -12.96
CA TYR A 250 6.31 9.61 -12.45
C TYR A 250 6.35 9.58 -10.92
N THR A 251 7.09 10.50 -10.31
CA THR A 251 7.16 10.66 -8.85
C THR A 251 5.79 10.96 -8.27
N LYS A 252 5.04 11.90 -8.88
CA LYS A 252 3.65 12.22 -8.48
C LYS A 252 2.74 10.99 -8.56
N MET A 253 2.80 10.26 -9.66
CA MET A 253 2.00 9.04 -9.86
C MET A 253 2.30 8.02 -8.75
N ARG A 254 3.58 7.72 -8.48
CA ARG A 254 3.99 6.79 -7.40
C ARG A 254 3.56 7.27 -6.01
N ALA A 255 3.71 8.57 -5.72
CA ALA A 255 3.24 9.15 -4.48
C ALA A 255 1.72 8.97 -4.31
N CYS A 256 0.95 9.20 -5.38
CA CYS A 256 -0.50 9.03 -5.34
C CYS A 256 -0.97 7.58 -5.16
N GLU A 257 -0.25 6.60 -5.70
CA GLU A 257 -0.51 5.19 -5.43
C GLU A 257 -0.37 4.88 -3.93
N VAL A 258 0.72 5.34 -3.32
CA VAL A 258 1.01 5.13 -1.89
C VAL A 258 -0.02 5.84 -1.02
N VAL A 259 -0.34 7.10 -1.31
CA VAL A 259 -1.35 7.85 -0.54
C VAL A 259 -2.74 7.22 -0.68
N ASN A 260 -3.09 6.70 -1.86
CA ASN A 260 -4.36 5.99 -2.06
C ASN A 260 -4.45 4.71 -1.23
N TYR A 261 -3.36 3.94 -1.22
CA TYR A 261 -3.25 2.76 -0.37
C TYR A 261 -3.40 3.12 1.12
N ILE A 262 -2.66 4.12 1.60
CA ILE A 262 -2.66 4.52 3.01
C ILE A 262 -4.04 4.99 3.46
N LYS A 263 -4.76 5.77 2.64
CA LYS A 263 -6.13 6.18 2.98
C LYS A 263 -7.06 4.99 3.17
N ALA A 264 -7.02 4.01 2.27
CA ALA A 264 -7.81 2.79 2.41
C ALA A 264 -7.40 1.98 3.65
N ALA A 265 -6.10 1.87 3.91
CA ALA A 265 -5.56 1.20 5.09
C ALA A 265 -6.02 1.87 6.40
N LYS A 266 -6.00 3.20 6.47
CA LYS A 266 -6.52 3.98 7.61
C LYS A 266 -8.00 3.67 7.87
N GLN A 267 -8.82 3.67 6.82
CA GLN A 267 -10.24 3.35 6.96
C GLN A 267 -10.48 1.94 7.48
N ASN A 268 -9.69 0.97 7.02
CA ASN A 268 -9.75 -0.40 7.52
C ASN A 268 -9.38 -0.48 9.00
N LEU A 269 -8.34 0.25 9.44
CA LEU A 269 -7.97 0.33 10.85
C LEU A 269 -9.10 0.93 11.70
N ILE A 270 -9.67 2.07 11.27
CA ILE A 270 -10.80 2.72 11.94
C ILE A 270 -12.02 1.78 12.04
N ALA A 271 -12.32 1.04 10.98
CA ALA A 271 -13.43 0.08 10.98
C ALA A 271 -13.18 -1.07 11.96
N ILE A 272 -11.97 -1.62 11.98
CA ILE A 272 -11.59 -2.69 12.91
C ILE A 272 -11.56 -2.19 14.36
N ASP A 273 -11.15 -0.95 14.61
CA ASP A 273 -11.24 -0.33 15.93
C ASP A 273 -12.68 -0.26 16.44
N LYS A 274 -13.62 0.15 15.58
CA LYS A 274 -15.05 0.18 15.93
C LYS A 274 -15.58 -1.22 16.22
N ILE A 275 -15.18 -2.22 15.43
CA ILE A 275 -15.58 -3.61 15.63
C ILE A 275 -15.01 -4.15 16.95
N LYS A 276 -13.72 -3.90 17.24
CA LYS A 276 -13.06 -4.33 18.46
C LYS A 276 -13.73 -3.72 19.70
N LYS A 277 -13.98 -2.41 19.69
CA LYS A 277 -14.72 -1.72 20.78
C LYS A 277 -16.11 -2.33 21.00
N GLY A 278 -16.88 -2.56 19.94
CA GLY A 278 -18.19 -3.19 20.06
C GLY A 278 -18.13 -4.64 20.58
N TYR A 279 -17.09 -5.39 20.22
CA TYR A 279 -16.84 -6.74 20.76
C TYR A 279 -16.49 -6.69 22.25
N ASP A 280 -15.61 -5.78 22.67
CA ASP A 280 -15.23 -5.58 24.07
C ASP A 280 -16.43 -5.18 24.94
N GLU A 281 -17.34 -4.35 24.40
CA GLU A 281 -18.61 -3.97 25.05
C GLU A 281 -19.59 -5.16 25.20
N LEU A 282 -19.56 -6.12 24.28
CA LEU A 282 -20.41 -7.33 24.31
C LEU A 282 -19.84 -8.44 25.20
N ASN A 283 -18.52 -8.54 25.32
CA ASN A 283 -17.80 -9.61 26.03
C ASN A 283 -17.68 -9.42 27.54
N MET A 284 -18.70 -8.87 28.22
CA MET A 284 -18.76 -8.77 29.68
C MET A 284 -18.95 -10.13 30.41
N VAL A 285 -18.61 -11.27 29.80
CA VAL A 285 -18.68 -12.60 30.43
C VAL A 285 -17.30 -13.26 30.32
N GLU A 286 -16.54 -13.23 31.42
CA GLU A 286 -15.29 -13.98 31.57
C GLU A 286 -15.55 -15.48 31.38
N THR A 287 -15.12 -16.05 30.25
CA THR A 287 -14.90 -17.49 30.14
C THR A 287 -13.43 -17.78 30.40
N ASN A 288 -13.12 -18.16 31.64
CA ASN A 288 -11.82 -18.70 32.06
C ASN A 288 -11.61 -20.11 31.49
N ASP A 289 -11.45 -20.23 30.17
CA ASP A 289 -11.15 -21.51 29.52
C ASP A 289 -9.69 -21.51 29.02
N PRO A 290 -8.81 -22.36 29.57
CA PRO A 290 -7.36 -22.34 29.30
C PRO A 290 -6.92 -22.92 27.93
N SER A 291 -7.84 -23.19 27.01
CA SER A 291 -7.54 -23.74 25.67
C SER A 291 -7.39 -22.70 24.55
N TYR A 292 -7.42 -21.41 24.86
CA TYR A 292 -7.46 -20.33 23.86
C TYR A 292 -6.09 -19.72 23.61
N PHE A 293 -5.72 -19.53 22.34
CA PHE A 293 -4.59 -18.67 21.98
C PHE A 293 -5.06 -17.21 22.12
N SER A 294 -4.46 -16.47 23.06
CA SER A 294 -4.81 -15.09 23.39
C SER A 294 -3.90 -14.04 22.74
N GLY A 295 -3.05 -14.43 21.78
CA GLY A 295 -2.12 -13.54 21.09
C GLY A 295 -0.71 -13.53 21.67
N ASN A 296 -0.50 -14.10 22.85
CA ASN A 296 0.80 -14.35 23.49
C ASN A 296 0.78 -15.73 24.15
N GLU A 297 1.23 -16.77 23.46
CA GLU A 297 1.46 -18.09 24.07
C GLU A 297 2.84 -18.64 23.68
N LYS A 298 3.55 -19.23 24.65
CA LYS A 298 4.82 -19.94 24.45
C LYS A 298 5.92 -19.10 23.77
N GLY A 299 5.95 -17.79 24.02
CA GLY A 299 6.98 -16.89 23.48
C GLY A 299 6.82 -16.54 22.00
N LYS A 300 5.66 -16.81 21.37
CA LYS A 300 5.33 -16.31 20.03
C LYS A 300 4.27 -15.20 20.11
N THR A 301 4.53 -14.07 19.46
CA THR A 301 3.66 -12.88 19.41
C THR A 301 2.92 -12.78 18.07
N VAL A 302 1.96 -11.86 17.97
CA VAL A 302 1.33 -11.49 16.68
C VAL A 302 2.36 -11.00 15.67
N ASP A 303 3.45 -10.39 16.13
CA ASP A 303 4.53 -9.94 15.27
C ASP A 303 5.37 -11.10 14.69
N ASP A 304 5.55 -12.22 15.41
CA ASP A 304 6.15 -13.45 14.86
C ASP A 304 5.39 -13.99 13.65
N LEU A 305 4.07 -13.76 13.61
CA LEU A 305 3.19 -14.27 12.55
C LEU A 305 3.18 -13.41 11.30
N THR A 306 3.38 -12.11 11.48
CA THR A 306 3.18 -11.11 10.42
C THR A 306 4.51 -10.55 9.90
N THR A 307 5.62 -10.74 10.62
CA THR A 307 6.95 -10.41 10.10
C THR A 307 7.47 -11.55 9.22
N VAL A 308 7.85 -11.19 8.00
CA VAL A 308 8.60 -12.04 7.07
C VAL A 308 9.96 -11.37 6.89
N THR A 309 11.04 -12.12 7.08
CA THR A 309 12.39 -11.59 6.84
C THR A 309 12.80 -11.79 5.39
N SER A 310 13.78 -11.03 4.90
CA SER A 310 14.29 -11.24 3.55
C SER A 310 14.90 -12.63 3.37
N GLY A 311 15.51 -13.20 4.43
CA GLY A 311 16.01 -14.57 4.43
C GLY A 311 14.90 -15.62 4.31
N GLU A 312 13.83 -15.51 5.10
CA GLU A 312 12.64 -16.38 4.98
C GLU A 312 12.04 -16.30 3.56
N PHE A 313 11.93 -15.09 3.01
CA PHE A 313 11.40 -14.88 1.68
C PHE A 313 12.26 -15.55 0.59
N VAL A 314 13.57 -15.36 0.61
CA VAL A 314 14.45 -15.89 -0.44
C VAL A 314 14.69 -17.40 -0.29
N ALA A 315 14.95 -17.88 0.93
CA ALA A 315 15.43 -19.24 1.17
C ALA A 315 14.32 -20.25 1.52
N GLU A 316 13.22 -19.81 2.12
CA GLU A 316 12.21 -20.71 2.70
C GLU A 316 10.89 -20.70 1.93
N SER A 317 10.50 -19.55 1.37
CA SER A 317 9.18 -19.37 0.74
C SER A 317 9.03 -20.05 -0.62
N LYS A 318 10.13 -20.45 -1.26
CA LYS A 318 10.21 -20.95 -2.63
C LYS A 318 9.71 -19.98 -3.72
N PHE A 319 9.65 -18.68 -3.39
CA PHE A 319 9.21 -17.66 -4.33
C PHE A 319 10.12 -17.58 -5.57
N HIS A 320 11.44 -17.68 -5.36
CA HIS A 320 12.42 -17.59 -6.43
C HIS A 320 12.24 -18.72 -7.46
N GLU A 321 12.13 -19.97 -6.99
CA GLU A 321 11.96 -21.15 -7.83
C GLU A 321 10.65 -21.10 -8.62
N GLY A 322 9.58 -20.57 -8.00
CA GLY A 322 8.34 -20.32 -8.71
C GLY A 322 8.51 -19.26 -9.82
N SER A 323 9.21 -18.17 -9.52
CA SER A 323 9.49 -17.10 -10.49
C SER A 323 10.39 -17.55 -11.65
N VAL A 324 11.40 -18.38 -11.37
CA VAL A 324 12.26 -18.98 -12.40
C VAL A 324 11.46 -19.93 -13.29
N ALA A 325 10.61 -20.77 -12.70
CA ALA A 325 9.76 -21.69 -13.48
C ALA A 325 8.79 -20.95 -14.42
N ASP A 326 8.20 -19.83 -13.97
CA ASP A 326 7.36 -19.00 -14.84
C ASP A 326 8.17 -18.31 -15.94
N LYS A 327 9.38 -17.83 -15.61
CA LYS A 327 10.30 -17.24 -16.59
C LYS A 327 10.69 -18.24 -17.68
N GLU A 328 11.07 -19.46 -17.30
CA GLU A 328 11.46 -20.52 -18.25
C GLU A 328 10.31 -20.85 -19.21
N LYS A 329 9.08 -20.94 -18.71
CA LYS A 329 7.89 -21.12 -19.55
C LYS A 329 7.70 -19.97 -20.53
N ILE A 330 7.87 -18.72 -20.08
CA ILE A 330 7.79 -17.53 -20.95
C ILE A 330 8.89 -17.56 -22.03
N GLU A 331 10.12 -17.93 -21.67
CA GLU A 331 11.21 -18.07 -22.64
C GLU A 331 10.92 -19.14 -23.70
N GLU A 332 10.29 -20.25 -23.31
CA GLU A 332 9.81 -21.29 -24.23
C GLU A 332 8.72 -20.76 -25.17
N CYS A 333 7.74 -20.03 -24.65
CA CYS A 333 6.70 -19.36 -25.44
C CYS A 333 7.31 -18.42 -26.51
N VAL A 334 8.26 -17.57 -26.10
CA VAL A 334 8.93 -16.62 -26.99
C VAL A 334 9.75 -17.33 -28.06
N LYS A 335 10.49 -18.38 -27.69
CA LYS A 335 11.36 -19.14 -28.60
C LYS A 335 10.59 -19.92 -29.65
N ASN A 336 9.49 -20.55 -29.24
CA ASN A 336 8.68 -21.39 -30.12
C ASN A 336 7.71 -20.57 -30.99
N LYS A 337 7.55 -19.26 -30.69
CA LYS A 337 6.52 -18.38 -31.27
C LYS A 337 5.12 -18.99 -31.13
N ASP A 338 4.92 -19.75 -30.06
CA ASP A 338 3.65 -20.39 -29.77
C ASP A 338 2.94 -19.55 -28.70
N LEU A 339 1.82 -18.95 -29.07
CA LEU A 339 0.96 -18.16 -28.17
C LEU A 339 -0.26 -18.96 -27.74
N GLY A 340 -0.17 -20.30 -27.74
CA GLY A 340 -1.22 -21.19 -27.23
C GLY A 340 -1.68 -20.87 -25.81
N GLU A 341 -2.64 -21.65 -25.30
CA GLU A 341 -3.31 -21.42 -24.02
C GLU A 341 -2.33 -21.29 -22.84
N GLU A 342 -1.24 -22.07 -22.85
CA GLU A 342 -0.18 -22.02 -21.83
C GLU A 342 0.65 -20.72 -21.84
N CYS A 343 0.72 -20.02 -22.97
CA CYS A 343 1.46 -18.76 -23.07
C CYS A 343 0.54 -17.56 -22.88
N SER A 344 -0.72 -17.70 -23.31
CA SER A 344 -1.77 -16.72 -23.09
C SER A 344 -2.07 -16.51 -21.61
N GLN A 345 -1.84 -17.51 -20.74
CA GLN A 345 -2.03 -17.36 -19.28
C GLN A 345 -1.17 -16.24 -18.67
N PHE A 346 -0.03 -15.87 -19.28
CA PHE A 346 0.83 -14.79 -18.76
C PHE A 346 0.39 -13.40 -19.22
N LEU A 347 -0.56 -13.31 -20.14
CA LEU A 347 -1.05 -12.07 -20.74
C LEU A 347 -2.50 -11.85 -20.28
N GLU A 348 -2.83 -10.65 -19.84
CA GLU A 348 -4.17 -10.32 -19.38
C GLU A 348 -5.14 -10.21 -20.56
N GLU A 349 -6.33 -10.81 -20.46
CA GLU A 349 -7.44 -10.47 -21.34
C GLU A 349 -7.97 -9.09 -20.93
N GLN A 350 -8.03 -8.16 -21.89
CA GLN A 350 -8.52 -6.82 -21.58
C GLN A 350 -10.04 -6.80 -21.67
N ASP A 351 -10.68 -6.34 -20.60
CA ASP A 351 -11.96 -5.67 -20.72
C ASP A 351 -11.71 -4.23 -21.22
N GLU A 352 -12.02 -3.96 -22.50
CA GLU A 352 -11.76 -2.66 -23.16
C GLU A 352 -12.42 -1.48 -22.44
N ASP A 353 -13.46 -1.76 -21.65
CA ASP A 353 -14.28 -0.77 -20.97
C ASP A 353 -13.82 -0.51 -19.53
N PHE A 354 -13.00 -1.38 -18.93
CA PHE A 354 -12.60 -1.29 -17.52
C PHE A 354 -11.95 0.04 -17.12
N ILE A 355 -11.06 0.60 -17.94
CA ILE A 355 -10.49 1.93 -17.65
C ILE A 355 -11.56 3.03 -17.75
N GLY A 356 -12.48 2.91 -18.72
CA GLY A 356 -13.61 3.84 -18.87
C GLY A 356 -14.58 3.78 -17.69
N GLU A 357 -14.82 2.58 -17.18
CA GLU A 357 -15.59 2.33 -15.98
C GLU A 357 -14.97 3.03 -14.76
N GLN A 358 -13.68 2.82 -14.51
CA GLN A 358 -12.99 3.47 -13.39
C GLN A 358 -13.02 5.00 -13.51
N MET A 359 -12.87 5.55 -14.73
CA MET A 359 -13.00 6.99 -14.97
C MET A 359 -14.38 7.51 -14.63
N LEU A 360 -15.44 6.85 -15.13
CA LEU A 360 -16.82 7.24 -14.91
C LEU A 360 -17.14 7.24 -13.41
N ARG A 361 -16.71 6.20 -12.70
CA ARG A 361 -16.88 6.10 -11.25
C ARG A 361 -16.18 7.21 -10.50
N ASN A 362 -14.92 7.48 -10.85
CA ASN A 362 -14.15 8.49 -10.15
C ASN A 362 -14.77 9.87 -10.34
N LYS A 363 -15.29 10.18 -11.53
CA LYS A 363 -15.99 11.45 -11.76
C LYS A 363 -17.31 11.54 -11.00
N ALA A 364 -18.12 10.47 -11.03
CA ALA A 364 -19.37 10.41 -10.28
C ALA A 364 -19.14 10.62 -8.77
N LEU A 365 -18.14 9.93 -8.19
CA LEU A 365 -17.78 10.08 -6.79
C LEU A 365 -17.20 11.47 -6.47
N ALA A 366 -16.44 12.09 -7.37
CA ALA A 366 -15.93 13.44 -7.20
C ALA A 366 -17.05 14.49 -7.15
N GLU A 367 -18.03 14.40 -8.06
CA GLU A 367 -19.19 15.31 -8.07
C GLU A 367 -20.05 15.11 -6.82
N LYS A 368 -20.24 13.85 -6.40
CA LYS A 368 -20.93 13.57 -5.14
C LYS A 368 -20.19 14.13 -3.94
N LEU A 369 -18.86 13.97 -3.88
CA LEU A 369 -18.05 14.55 -2.80
C LEU A 369 -18.26 16.06 -2.75
N LYS A 370 -18.18 16.72 -3.91
CA LYS A 370 -18.40 18.15 -4.05
C LYS A 370 -19.79 18.59 -3.58
N GLU A 371 -20.83 17.78 -3.85
CA GLU A 371 -22.19 18.05 -3.37
C GLU A 371 -22.31 17.88 -1.85
N ASP A 372 -21.83 16.75 -1.31
CA ASP A 372 -21.92 16.47 0.13
C ASP A 372 -21.13 17.49 0.95
N LEU A 373 -19.96 17.93 0.45
CA LEU A 373 -19.14 18.94 1.10
C LEU A 373 -19.75 20.36 1.08
N LYS A 374 -20.88 20.60 0.40
CA LYS A 374 -21.61 21.87 0.57
C LYS A 374 -22.12 22.03 2.00
N ASP A 375 -22.45 20.92 2.67
CA ASP A 375 -22.87 20.88 4.06
C ASP A 375 -21.66 20.72 4.99
N ASP A 376 -21.53 21.64 5.96
CA ASP A 376 -20.38 21.65 6.87
C ASP A 376 -20.38 20.46 7.84
N GLY A 377 -21.55 19.90 8.17
CA GLY A 377 -21.66 18.69 8.98
C GLY A 377 -21.14 17.45 8.24
N ASN A 378 -21.40 17.37 6.94
CA ASN A 378 -20.83 16.34 6.08
C ASN A 378 -19.31 16.52 5.87
N LEU A 379 -18.81 17.75 5.82
CA LEU A 379 -17.37 18.03 5.82
C LEU A 379 -16.69 17.53 7.10
N GLU A 380 -17.26 17.85 8.27
CA GLU A 380 -16.76 17.36 9.57
C GLU A 380 -16.74 15.82 9.59
N LYS A 381 -17.84 15.21 9.15
CA LYS A 381 -17.96 13.75 9.08
C LYS A 381 -16.95 13.13 8.12
N TYR A 382 -16.70 13.76 6.97
CA TYR A 382 -15.68 13.34 6.02
C TYR A 382 -14.28 13.38 6.65
N LEU A 383 -13.92 14.47 7.33
CA LEU A 383 -12.62 14.58 8.00
C LEU A 383 -12.47 13.53 9.11
N LYS A 384 -13.53 13.22 9.85
CA LYS A 384 -13.55 12.10 10.81
C LYS A 384 -13.30 10.76 10.13
N ASP A 385 -13.92 10.51 8.98
CA ASP A 385 -13.71 9.27 8.22
C ASP A 385 -12.30 9.17 7.61
N GLN A 386 -11.62 10.31 7.41
CA GLN A 386 -10.21 10.38 7.02
C GLN A 386 -9.26 10.23 8.22
N GLY A 387 -9.80 10.11 9.43
CA GLY A 387 -9.07 9.86 10.68
C GLY A 387 -8.58 11.11 11.41
N TYR A 388 -8.93 12.32 10.97
CA TYR A 388 -8.51 13.54 11.69
C TYR A 388 -9.13 13.58 13.10
N SER A 389 -8.36 14.06 14.08
CA SER A 389 -8.85 14.27 15.45
C SER A 389 -9.86 15.42 15.52
N ASP A 390 -10.73 15.42 16.52
CA ASP A 390 -11.71 16.49 16.72
C ASP A 390 -11.03 17.87 16.87
N GLU A 391 -9.87 17.93 17.51
CA GLU A 391 -9.06 19.14 17.65
C GLU A 391 -8.57 19.62 16.29
N LYS A 392 -8.00 18.71 15.47
CA LYS A 392 -7.48 19.09 14.15
C LYS A 392 -8.59 19.51 13.19
N ILE A 393 -9.74 18.84 13.28
CA ILE A 393 -10.93 19.21 12.50
C ILE A 393 -11.39 20.62 12.86
N LYS A 394 -11.45 20.97 14.15
CA LYS A 394 -11.79 22.32 14.58
C LYS A 394 -10.81 23.36 14.03
N GLU A 395 -9.50 23.08 14.05
CA GLU A 395 -8.49 23.96 13.44
C GLU A 395 -8.72 24.14 11.94
N MET A 396 -8.90 23.04 11.21
CA MET A 396 -9.11 23.06 9.76
C MET A 396 -10.39 23.81 9.38
N MET A 397 -11.47 23.61 10.14
CA MET A 397 -12.76 24.27 9.92
C MET A 397 -12.78 25.73 10.37
N ALA A 398 -11.88 26.17 11.26
CA ALA A 398 -11.76 27.57 11.66
C ALA A 398 -11.12 28.45 10.56
N GLY A 399 -10.42 27.83 9.61
CA GLY A 399 -9.82 28.52 8.45
C GLY A 399 -10.83 28.86 7.35
N ASN A 400 -10.33 29.05 6.13
CA ASN A 400 -11.19 29.29 4.97
C ASN A 400 -11.84 27.96 4.51
N ILE A 401 -13.04 27.70 5.01
CA ILE A 401 -13.84 26.51 4.72
C ILE A 401 -14.02 26.28 3.22
N GLU A 402 -14.21 27.33 2.42
CA GLU A 402 -14.39 27.20 0.97
C GLU A 402 -13.11 26.74 0.28
N ASN A 403 -11.94 27.22 0.74
CA ASN A 403 -10.65 26.72 0.26
C ASN A 403 -10.44 25.27 0.68
N LEU A 404 -10.79 24.91 1.92
CA LEU A 404 -10.69 23.53 2.41
C LEU A 404 -11.56 22.57 1.58
N LYS A 405 -12.80 22.95 1.26
CA LYS A 405 -13.70 22.18 0.38
C LYS A 405 -13.11 22.00 -1.02
N ALA A 406 -12.57 23.08 -1.60
CA ALA A 406 -11.92 23.04 -2.91
C ALA A 406 -10.65 22.18 -2.92
N GLU A 407 -9.86 22.26 -1.85
CA GLU A 407 -8.63 21.48 -1.66
C GLU A 407 -8.94 19.99 -1.52
N ILE A 408 -9.92 19.63 -0.69
CA ILE A 408 -10.36 18.23 -0.53
C ILE A 408 -10.83 17.66 -1.87
N THR A 409 -11.68 18.40 -2.59
CA THR A 409 -12.24 17.96 -3.88
C THR A 409 -11.13 17.84 -4.93
N GLY A 410 -10.27 18.86 -5.05
CA GLY A 410 -9.17 18.87 -6.00
C GLY A 410 -8.14 17.77 -5.74
N ARG A 411 -7.77 17.55 -4.47
CA ARG A 411 -6.87 16.44 -4.08
C ARG A 411 -7.49 15.09 -4.41
N TYR A 412 -8.78 14.91 -4.17
CA TYR A 412 -9.48 13.68 -4.53
C TYR A 412 -9.40 13.41 -6.05
N GLU A 413 -9.76 14.40 -6.88
CA GLU A 413 -9.70 14.26 -8.34
C GLU A 413 -8.27 13.99 -8.83
N LEU A 414 -7.29 14.78 -8.37
CA LEU A 414 -5.88 14.61 -8.72
C LEU A 414 -5.39 13.19 -8.40
N GLN A 415 -5.60 12.77 -7.16
CA GLN A 415 -5.15 11.47 -6.66
C GLN A 415 -5.76 10.33 -7.48
N LYS A 416 -7.08 10.32 -7.67
CA LYS A 416 -7.76 9.23 -8.39
C LYS A 416 -7.40 9.21 -9.88
N ASN A 417 -7.18 10.37 -10.49
CA ASN A 417 -6.71 10.45 -11.88
C ASN A 417 -5.30 9.86 -12.04
N GLN A 418 -4.37 10.17 -11.12
CA GLN A 418 -3.03 9.58 -11.13
C GLN A 418 -3.04 8.07 -10.93
N VAL A 419 -3.94 7.57 -10.07
CA VAL A 419 -4.12 6.13 -9.85
C VAL A 419 -4.69 5.45 -11.10
N ILE A 420 -5.70 6.03 -11.77
CA ILE A 420 -6.20 5.50 -13.07
C ILE A 420 -5.10 5.53 -14.13
N GLU A 421 -4.29 6.60 -14.19
CA GLU A 421 -3.19 6.69 -15.15
C GLU A 421 -2.17 5.57 -14.93
N SER A 422 -1.80 5.30 -13.68
CA SER A 422 -0.92 4.18 -13.35
C SER A 422 -1.54 2.83 -13.76
N LEU A 423 -2.80 2.60 -13.41
CA LEU A 423 -3.54 1.40 -13.78
C LEU A 423 -3.59 1.21 -15.30
N SER A 424 -3.87 2.27 -16.04
CA SER A 424 -3.89 2.28 -17.50
C SER A 424 -2.54 1.94 -18.10
N LYS A 425 -1.43 2.43 -17.53
CA LYS A 425 -0.07 2.08 -17.96
C LYS A 425 0.25 0.61 -17.67
N LYS A 426 -0.11 0.10 -16.48
CA LYS A 426 0.07 -1.31 -16.10
C LYS A 426 -0.73 -2.25 -17.00
N LEU A 427 -1.98 -1.90 -17.29
CA LEU A 427 -2.83 -2.64 -18.23
C LEU A 427 -2.24 -2.66 -19.63
N ALA A 428 -1.85 -1.50 -20.16
CA ALA A 428 -1.27 -1.43 -21.50
C ALA A 428 0.00 -2.30 -21.63
N ALA A 429 0.77 -2.45 -20.55
CA ALA A 429 1.95 -3.32 -20.51
C ALA A 429 1.61 -4.83 -20.43
N ALA A 430 0.42 -5.19 -19.92
CA ALA A 430 0.05 -6.57 -19.60
C ALA A 430 -1.02 -7.19 -20.52
N THR A 431 -1.76 -6.42 -21.30
CA THR A 431 -2.95 -6.92 -22.04
C THR A 431 -2.65 -7.64 -23.35
N ASN A 432 -3.66 -8.35 -23.88
CA ASN A 432 -3.60 -9.13 -25.12
C ASN A 432 -4.17 -8.46 -26.39
N GLN A 433 -4.77 -7.27 -26.28
CA GLN A 433 -5.51 -6.66 -27.38
C GLN A 433 -4.72 -5.61 -28.18
N ASN A 434 -4.93 -5.65 -29.50
CA ASN A 434 -4.33 -4.78 -30.50
C ASN A 434 -5.42 -4.30 -31.46
N THR A 435 -6.00 -3.13 -31.21
CA THR A 435 -7.15 -2.65 -31.99
C THR A 435 -6.78 -2.06 -33.36
N ASN A 436 -5.49 -1.93 -33.71
CA ASN A 436 -5.04 -1.30 -34.96
C ASN A 436 -3.78 -1.93 -35.61
N LEU A 437 -3.40 -3.15 -35.25
CA LEU A 437 -2.21 -3.82 -35.80
C LEU A 437 -2.61 -4.92 -36.79
N SER A 438 -1.76 -5.16 -37.80
CA SER A 438 -1.88 -6.38 -38.62
C SER A 438 -1.70 -7.62 -37.75
N PRO A 439 -2.20 -8.82 -38.16
CA PRO A 439 -2.02 -10.05 -37.38
C PRO A 439 -0.55 -10.33 -37.01
N GLU A 440 0.38 -10.09 -37.93
CA GLU A 440 1.82 -10.27 -37.71
C GLU A 440 2.40 -9.26 -36.72
N GLN A 441 1.97 -8.00 -36.79
CA GLN A 441 2.35 -6.96 -35.84
C GLN A 441 1.78 -7.24 -34.44
N ALA A 442 0.56 -7.76 -34.37
CA ALA A 442 -0.09 -8.10 -33.12
C ALA A 442 0.58 -9.29 -32.42
N GLU A 443 1.02 -10.29 -33.18
CA GLU A 443 1.79 -11.42 -32.68
C GLU A 443 3.16 -11.00 -32.17
N GLN A 444 3.89 -10.16 -32.91
CA GLN A 444 5.19 -9.64 -32.49
C GLN A 444 5.09 -8.79 -31.22
N GLU A 445 4.04 -7.99 -31.08
CA GLU A 445 3.78 -7.20 -29.87
C GLU A 445 3.53 -8.09 -28.65
N LYS A 446 2.77 -9.19 -28.79
CA LYS A 446 2.58 -10.17 -27.70
C LYS A 446 3.89 -10.83 -27.28
N LEU A 447 4.75 -11.20 -28.24
CA LEU A 447 6.08 -11.75 -27.94
C LEU A 447 6.99 -10.73 -27.22
N ASN A 448 6.92 -9.45 -27.60
CA ASN A 448 7.64 -8.38 -26.90
C ASN A 448 7.13 -8.22 -25.46
N ARG A 449 5.81 -8.29 -25.24
CA ARG A 449 5.20 -8.22 -23.89
C ARG A 449 5.62 -9.40 -23.02
N LEU A 450 5.56 -10.63 -23.55
CA LEU A 450 6.06 -11.81 -22.87
C LEU A 450 7.54 -11.66 -22.47
N THR A 451 8.37 -11.14 -23.38
CA THR A 451 9.79 -10.85 -23.09
C THR A 451 9.95 -9.86 -21.93
N THR A 452 9.15 -8.78 -21.91
CA THR A 452 9.13 -7.81 -20.80
C THR A 452 8.70 -8.47 -19.49
N ILE A 453 7.64 -9.28 -19.49
CA ILE A 453 7.17 -10.00 -18.29
C ILE A 453 8.24 -10.97 -17.79
N GLY A 454 8.93 -11.70 -18.68
CA GLY A 454 10.04 -12.57 -18.34
C GLY A 454 11.21 -11.82 -17.70
N HIS A 455 11.53 -10.64 -18.21
CA HIS A 455 12.55 -9.76 -17.62
C HIS A 455 12.12 -9.26 -16.23
N GLU A 456 10.87 -8.82 -16.06
CA GLU A 456 10.33 -8.41 -14.76
C GLU A 456 10.36 -9.54 -13.73
N LEU A 457 9.99 -10.77 -14.12
CA LEU A 457 10.05 -11.94 -13.25
C LEU A 457 11.48 -12.21 -12.74
N SER A 458 12.49 -12.00 -13.60
CA SER A 458 13.90 -12.19 -13.21
C SER A 458 14.35 -11.23 -12.11
N GLN A 459 13.79 -10.02 -12.07
CA GLN A 459 14.12 -8.99 -11.09
C GLN A 459 13.21 -9.01 -9.86
N LYS A 460 12.05 -9.67 -9.92
CA LYS A 460 11.06 -9.66 -8.83
C LYS A 460 11.61 -10.19 -7.52
N THR A 461 12.31 -11.33 -7.55
CA THR A 461 12.86 -11.93 -6.31
C THR A 461 13.78 -10.93 -5.61
N GLU A 462 14.69 -10.32 -6.36
CA GLU A 462 15.60 -9.30 -5.83
C GLU A 462 14.83 -8.09 -5.29
N ASN A 463 13.97 -7.48 -6.11
CA ASN A 463 13.25 -6.26 -5.76
C ASN A 463 12.40 -6.42 -4.49
N TYR A 464 11.81 -7.60 -4.31
CA TYR A 464 11.02 -7.94 -3.13
C TYR A 464 11.87 -8.25 -1.91
N ALA A 465 12.96 -9.01 -2.06
CA ALA A 465 13.89 -9.25 -0.96
C ALA A 465 14.46 -7.92 -0.43
N GLN A 466 14.87 -7.02 -1.33
CA GLN A 466 15.32 -5.67 -1.02
C GLN A 466 14.24 -4.85 -0.29
N LEU A 467 13.00 -4.89 -0.78
CA LEU A 467 11.88 -4.18 -0.14
C LEU A 467 11.59 -4.70 1.26
N ILE A 468 11.54 -6.03 1.45
CA ILE A 468 11.32 -6.65 2.77
C ILE A 468 12.43 -6.22 3.73
N HIS A 469 13.68 -6.36 3.29
CA HIS A 469 14.84 -5.99 4.10
C HIS A 469 14.78 -4.52 4.51
N TYR A 470 14.64 -3.61 3.55
CA TYR A 470 14.55 -2.18 3.81
C TYR A 470 13.38 -1.84 4.73
N SER A 471 12.19 -2.40 4.48
CA SER A 471 10.99 -2.17 5.30
C SER A 471 11.19 -2.61 6.75
N ASN A 472 11.81 -3.77 6.96
CA ASN A 472 12.09 -4.29 8.30
C ASN A 472 13.13 -3.46 9.03
N VAL A 473 14.14 -2.96 8.32
CA VAL A 473 15.17 -2.06 8.87
C VAL A 473 14.57 -0.71 9.28
N VAL A 474 13.89 -0.02 8.36
CA VAL A 474 13.36 1.33 8.61
C VAL A 474 12.17 1.35 9.56
N ALA A 475 11.49 0.22 9.76
CA ALA A 475 10.49 0.07 10.82
C ALA A 475 11.08 0.43 12.19
N GLY A 476 12.37 0.15 12.43
CA GLY A 476 13.07 0.53 13.66
C GLY A 476 13.11 2.04 13.92
N TYR A 477 12.99 2.88 12.90
CA TYR A 477 12.94 4.34 13.06
C TYR A 477 11.59 4.87 13.51
N LEU A 478 10.54 4.06 13.40
CA LEU A 478 9.19 4.45 13.76
C LEU A 478 8.95 4.19 15.24
N ASP A 479 8.41 5.21 15.91
CA ASP A 479 7.89 5.07 17.26
C ASP A 479 6.51 4.41 17.20
N VAL A 480 6.26 3.48 18.11
CA VAL A 480 4.98 2.79 18.27
C VAL A 480 4.55 2.86 19.73
N GLN A 481 3.26 3.13 19.94
CA GLN A 481 2.61 3.01 21.23
C GLN A 481 2.24 1.55 21.53
N SER A 482 2.44 1.14 22.78
CA SER A 482 2.05 -0.17 23.27
C SER A 482 0.52 -0.22 23.43
N SER A 483 -0.15 -1.15 22.74
CA SER A 483 -1.58 -1.39 22.93
C SER A 483 -1.80 -2.37 24.09
N GLY A 484 -1.84 -1.87 25.32
CA GLY A 484 -2.06 -2.72 26.50
C GLY A 484 -2.85 -2.04 27.61
N GLN A 485 -4.07 -2.52 27.88
CA GLN A 485 -4.74 -2.28 29.15
C GLN A 485 -4.14 -3.21 30.21
N ASN A 486 -3.11 -2.75 30.93
CA ASN A 486 -2.69 -3.41 32.15
C ASN A 486 -3.49 -2.87 33.34
N GLY A 487 -4.58 -3.56 33.70
CA GLY A 487 -5.17 -3.50 35.03
C GLY A 487 -5.69 -2.13 35.50
N GLY A 488 -6.34 -1.35 34.62
CA GLY A 488 -7.08 -0.15 35.01
C GLY A 488 -6.20 1.02 35.51
N ARG A 489 -4.91 1.03 35.17
CA ARG A 489 -4.05 2.21 35.32
C ARG A 489 -3.50 2.62 33.96
N ASP A 490 -3.70 3.89 33.61
CA ASP A 490 -3.01 4.54 32.50
C ASP A 490 -1.50 4.37 32.71
N VAL A 491 -0.90 3.44 31.97
CA VAL A 491 0.55 3.37 31.83
C VAL A 491 0.92 4.55 30.96
N ALA A 492 1.85 5.38 31.42
CA ALA A 492 2.33 6.52 30.66
C ALA A 492 2.67 6.11 29.21
N ASN A 493 2.29 6.97 28.26
CA ASN A 493 2.56 6.85 26.82
C ASN A 493 4.07 6.83 26.52
N ASP A 494 4.77 5.76 26.89
CA ASP A 494 6.17 5.58 26.55
C ASP A 494 6.24 5.20 25.06
N LYS A 495 6.50 6.21 24.21
CA LYS A 495 6.88 6.00 22.82
C LYS A 495 8.14 5.15 22.78
N GLN A 496 8.09 3.98 22.15
CA GLN A 496 9.25 3.12 21.94
C GLN A 496 9.41 2.80 20.47
N ASN A 497 10.65 2.63 20.01
CA ASN A 497 10.92 2.23 18.63
C ASN A 497 10.36 0.84 18.32
N ASN A 498 9.89 0.65 17.09
CA ASN A 498 9.45 -0.64 16.57
C ASN A 498 10.65 -1.52 16.18
N THR A 499 11.33 -2.05 17.19
CA THR A 499 12.57 -2.82 17.02
C THR A 499 12.37 -4.30 16.68
N TYR A 500 11.12 -4.77 16.62
CA TYR A 500 10.84 -6.19 16.42
C TYR A 500 11.20 -6.66 15.00
N SER A 501 10.72 -5.94 13.98
CA SER A 501 10.97 -6.31 12.58
C SER A 501 12.46 -6.27 12.24
N ILE A 502 13.18 -5.26 12.74
CA ILE A 502 14.62 -5.14 12.55
C ILE A 502 15.39 -6.23 13.29
N SER A 503 15.02 -6.59 14.53
CA SER A 503 15.65 -7.70 15.26
C SER A 503 15.52 -9.02 14.48
N LYS A 504 14.31 -9.34 14.01
CA LYS A 504 14.08 -10.53 13.17
C LYS A 504 14.87 -10.47 11.88
N GLU A 505 14.88 -9.34 11.20
CA GLU A 505 15.63 -9.17 9.95
C GLU A 505 17.13 -9.36 10.17
N LEU A 506 17.73 -8.76 11.21
CA LEU A 506 19.15 -8.97 11.52
C LEU A 506 19.48 -10.44 11.81
N SER A 507 18.55 -11.18 12.43
CA SER A 507 18.72 -12.60 12.70
C SER A 507 18.58 -13.52 11.47
N ASN A 508 17.84 -13.10 10.44
CA ASN A 508 17.57 -13.91 9.24
C ASN A 508 17.43 -13.04 7.98
N SER A 509 18.46 -12.24 7.68
CA SER A 509 18.51 -11.40 6.49
C SER A 509 19.13 -12.17 5.34
N ALA A 510 18.55 -12.08 4.14
CA ALA A 510 19.20 -12.54 2.91
C ALA A 510 20.46 -11.74 2.60
N PHE A 511 20.67 -10.59 3.23
CA PHE A 511 21.83 -9.71 3.03
C PHE A 511 22.85 -9.79 4.18
N SER A 512 22.75 -10.78 5.08
CA SER A 512 23.78 -11.05 6.11
C SER A 512 24.80 -12.08 5.63
N GLU A 513 25.92 -12.23 6.33
CA GLU A 513 26.93 -13.25 6.01
C GLU A 513 26.33 -14.68 6.02
N GLU A 514 25.54 -15.01 7.03
CA GLU A 514 24.89 -16.32 7.17
C GLU A 514 23.74 -16.51 6.15
N GLY A 515 22.96 -15.46 5.86
CA GLY A 515 21.93 -15.50 4.83
C GLY A 515 22.51 -15.66 3.43
N THR A 516 23.67 -15.03 3.17
CA THR A 516 24.45 -15.21 1.95
C THR A 516 25.01 -16.63 1.82
N GLU A 517 25.01 -17.45 2.88
CA GLU A 517 25.34 -18.87 2.78
C GLU A 517 24.11 -19.73 2.45
N LYS A 518 22.98 -19.51 3.13
CA LYS A 518 21.72 -20.27 2.92
C LYS A 518 21.05 -19.96 1.58
N ALA A 519 21.16 -18.72 1.11
CA ALA A 519 20.60 -18.25 -0.16
C ALA A 519 21.69 -17.87 -1.18
N ARG A 520 22.92 -18.36 -1.00
CA ARG A 520 24.11 -17.97 -1.78
C ARG A 520 23.88 -17.99 -3.28
N GLU A 521 23.31 -19.08 -3.78
CA GLU A 521 23.09 -19.28 -5.21
C GLU A 521 22.12 -18.23 -5.78
N ILE A 522 21.08 -17.87 -5.01
CA ILE A 522 20.07 -16.89 -5.42
C ILE A 522 20.64 -15.47 -5.32
N ILE A 523 21.29 -15.13 -4.20
CA ILE A 523 21.84 -13.78 -3.96
C ILE A 523 22.98 -13.45 -4.91
N ASN A 524 23.81 -14.43 -5.28
CA ASN A 524 24.86 -14.24 -6.29
C ASN A 524 24.29 -13.79 -7.65
N THR A 525 23.01 -14.04 -7.93
CA THR A 525 22.35 -13.54 -9.15
C THR A 525 21.93 -12.07 -9.07
N PHE A 526 21.88 -11.47 -7.89
CA PHE A 526 21.38 -10.10 -7.67
C PHE A 526 22.38 -9.00 -8.08
N ASN A 527 23.63 -9.34 -8.44
CA ASN A 527 24.71 -8.37 -8.74
C ASN A 527 25.00 -7.34 -7.62
N ASN A 528 24.55 -7.58 -6.38
CA ASN A 528 24.71 -6.68 -5.24
C ASN A 528 25.92 -7.04 -4.38
N ASN A 529 27.13 -7.04 -4.97
CA ASN A 529 28.35 -7.54 -4.33
C ASN A 529 28.81 -6.81 -3.03
N ASN A 530 28.05 -5.84 -2.51
CA ASN A 530 28.48 -4.97 -1.41
C ASN A 530 27.45 -4.76 -0.28
N ILE A 531 26.31 -5.46 -0.26
CA ILE A 531 25.32 -5.31 0.83
C ILE A 531 25.46 -6.52 1.75
N VAL A 532 26.49 -6.50 2.60
CA VAL A 532 26.64 -7.46 3.69
C VAL A 532 26.42 -6.72 5.00
N VAL A 533 25.31 -7.03 5.67
CA VAL A 533 24.99 -6.48 6.99
C VAL A 533 25.53 -7.43 8.05
N ASN A 534 26.57 -7.01 8.78
CA ASN A 534 26.99 -7.68 9.99
C ASN A 534 26.00 -7.34 11.12
N ALA A 535 25.35 -8.35 11.69
CA ALA A 535 24.29 -8.16 12.68
C ALA A 535 24.81 -7.50 13.99
N GLU A 536 26.00 -7.86 14.44
CA GLU A 536 26.60 -7.28 15.65
C GLU A 536 26.95 -5.79 15.43
N GLU A 537 27.58 -5.46 14.29
CA GLU A 537 27.89 -4.07 13.93
C GLU A 537 26.62 -3.22 13.72
N ALA A 538 25.57 -3.83 13.16
CA ALA A 538 24.27 -3.20 12.99
C ALA A 538 23.63 -2.85 14.35
N GLU A 539 23.66 -3.78 15.30
CA GLU A 539 23.14 -3.56 16.66
C GLU A 539 23.89 -2.44 17.39
N GLU A 540 25.22 -2.42 17.32
CA GLU A 540 26.03 -1.34 17.92
C GLU A 540 25.66 0.03 17.34
N LYS A 541 25.48 0.12 16.01
CA LYS A 541 25.11 1.38 15.34
C LYS A 541 23.67 1.81 15.67
N LEU A 542 22.75 0.86 15.78
CA LEU A 542 21.37 1.12 16.21
C LEU A 542 21.34 1.66 17.64
N GLU A 543 22.09 1.05 18.56
CA GLU A 543 22.21 1.55 19.92
C GLU A 543 22.80 2.96 19.97
N ALA A 544 23.84 3.23 19.16
CA ALA A 544 24.43 4.57 19.02
C ALA A 544 23.43 5.60 18.44
N ALA A 545 22.48 5.17 17.60
CA ALA A 545 21.39 5.98 17.07
C ALA A 545 20.19 6.11 18.04
N GLY A 546 20.30 5.56 19.26
CA GLY A 546 19.26 5.60 20.30
C GLY A 546 18.20 4.49 20.19
N ILE A 547 18.40 3.51 19.30
CA ILE A 547 17.48 2.41 19.04
C ILE A 547 17.99 1.16 19.74
N LYS A 548 17.36 0.79 20.86
CA LYS A 548 17.72 -0.43 21.60
C LYS A 548 16.99 -1.64 21.03
N VAL A 549 17.70 -2.48 20.28
CA VAL A 549 17.15 -3.72 19.72
C VAL A 549 16.80 -4.68 20.86
N GLN A 550 15.55 -5.14 20.90
CA GLN A 550 15.08 -6.10 21.90
C GLN A 550 14.89 -7.47 21.24
N HIS A 551 15.82 -8.39 21.51
CA HIS A 551 15.80 -9.75 20.94
C HIS A 551 14.77 -10.68 21.57
N ASN A 552 14.21 -10.31 22.72
CA ASN A 552 13.12 -11.02 23.38
C ASN A 552 12.15 -10.01 23.99
N PRO A 553 11.03 -9.68 23.32
CA PRO A 553 9.97 -8.94 23.99
C PRO A 553 9.50 -9.78 25.17
N SER A 554 9.66 -9.27 26.39
CA SER A 554 9.08 -9.89 27.59
C SER A 554 7.56 -10.08 27.44
N GLU A 555 6.94 -10.96 28.21
CA GLU A 555 5.47 -11.19 28.22
C GLU A 555 4.63 -9.88 28.36
N ASN A 556 5.23 -8.80 28.85
CA ASN A 556 4.62 -7.48 29.04
C ASN A 556 4.79 -6.50 27.87
N THR A 557 5.45 -6.89 26.78
CA THR A 557 5.53 -6.07 25.56
C THR A 557 4.28 -6.36 24.76
N ALA A 558 3.21 -5.60 25.02
CA ALA A 558 1.97 -5.71 24.28
C ALA A 558 2.23 -5.53 22.77
N ASN A 559 1.38 -6.13 21.93
CA ASN A 559 1.49 -6.07 20.47
C ASN A 559 1.78 -4.62 20.03
N LYS A 560 2.91 -4.43 19.34
CA LYS A 560 3.37 -3.11 18.86
C LYS A 560 2.58 -2.78 17.58
N ILE A 561 1.37 -2.26 17.78
CA ILE A 561 0.44 -1.95 16.69
C ILE A 561 0.54 -0.46 16.38
N ILE A 562 0.81 -0.14 15.11
CA ILE A 562 0.76 1.24 14.62
C ILE A 562 -0.67 1.75 14.71
N GLN A 563 -0.87 2.86 15.42
CA GLN A 563 -2.19 3.47 15.60
C GLN A 563 -2.53 4.44 14.46
N VAL A 564 -3.83 4.68 14.25
CA VAL A 564 -4.30 5.60 13.21
C VAL A 564 -3.76 7.02 13.43
N GLU A 565 -3.67 7.45 14.67
CA GLU A 565 -3.12 8.75 15.08
C GLU A 565 -1.64 8.88 14.71
N GLU A 566 -0.84 7.82 14.86
CA GLU A 566 0.56 7.81 14.46
C GLU A 566 0.69 7.95 12.94
N ILE A 567 -0.12 7.19 12.18
CA ILE A 567 -0.16 7.31 10.71
C ILE A 567 -0.60 8.72 10.31
N ASN A 568 -1.55 9.33 11.02
CA ASN A 568 -1.97 10.69 10.75
C ASN A 568 -0.88 11.72 11.04
N SER A 569 -0.14 11.58 12.13
CA SER A 569 1.00 12.46 12.40
C SER A 569 2.08 12.36 11.32
N LEU A 570 2.26 11.17 10.74
CA LEU A 570 3.22 10.93 9.65
C LEU A 570 2.72 11.44 8.29
N VAL A 571 1.40 11.44 8.04
CA VAL A 571 0.81 11.66 6.70
C VAL A 571 0.13 13.02 6.56
N ASN A 572 -0.48 13.53 7.63
CA ASN A 572 -1.45 14.63 7.56
C ASN A 572 -0.94 15.94 8.20
N ASP A 573 0.07 15.91 9.06
CA ASP A 573 0.46 17.07 9.89
C ASP A 573 1.15 18.22 9.14
N TYR A 574 1.35 18.13 7.83
CA TYR A 574 2.00 19.20 7.06
C TYR A 574 1.06 20.14 6.31
N THR A 575 -0.26 19.91 6.32
CA THR A 575 -1.18 20.70 5.48
C THR A 575 -1.66 22.01 6.10
N VAL A 576 -1.19 22.38 7.30
CA VAL A 576 -1.67 23.61 7.97
C VAL A 576 -0.55 24.44 8.62
N GLU A 577 0.50 23.86 9.20
CA GLU A 577 1.49 24.65 9.97
C GLU A 577 2.52 25.40 9.11
N GLU A 578 3.01 24.82 8.00
CA GLU A 578 4.04 25.48 7.19
C GLU A 578 3.44 26.54 6.24
N GLU A 579 2.24 26.29 5.68
CA GLU A 579 1.52 27.26 4.84
C GLU A 579 0.91 28.42 5.65
N LEU A 580 0.49 28.19 6.91
CA LEU A 580 0.08 29.29 7.80
C LEU A 580 1.28 30.14 8.23
N ARG A 581 2.45 29.54 8.51
CA ARG A 581 3.67 30.31 8.81
C ARG A 581 4.13 31.14 7.60
N GLN A 582 4.12 30.58 6.39
CA GLN A 582 4.47 31.35 5.18
C GLN A 582 3.46 32.48 4.89
N LYS A 583 2.15 32.25 5.10
CA LYS A 583 1.13 33.31 4.95
C LYS A 583 1.15 34.34 6.07
N GLU A 584 1.55 34.00 7.28
CA GLU A 584 1.76 34.96 8.38
C GLU A 584 3.03 35.80 8.18
N GLU A 585 4.06 35.25 7.52
CA GLU A 585 5.26 36.00 7.14
C GLU A 585 5.01 36.93 5.94
N GLU A 586 4.17 36.53 4.98
CA GLU A 586 3.77 37.35 3.83
C GLU A 586 2.78 38.48 4.19
N ASN A 587 1.97 38.33 5.25
CA ASN A 587 1.05 39.38 5.71
C ASN A 587 1.68 40.36 6.71
N ASN A 588 2.91 40.09 7.18
CA ASN A 588 3.68 40.95 8.08
C ASN A 588 4.82 41.72 7.37
N GLN A 589 4.87 41.70 6.03
CA GLN A 589 5.65 42.60 5.17
C GLN A 589 4.73 43.52 4.38
#